data_AF-A0A2N2LFR6-F1
#
_entry.id   AF-A0A2N2LFR6-F1
#
_cell.length_a   1.000
_cell.length_b   1.000
_cell.length_c   1.000
_cell.angle_alpha   90.00
_cell.angle_beta   90.00
_cell.angle_gamma   90.00
#
_symmetry.space_group_name_H-M   'P 1'
#
loop_
_entity.id
_entity.type
_entity.pdbx_description
1 polymer ?
#
loop_
_entity_poly.entity_id
_entity_poly.type
_entity_poly.pdbx_seq_one_letter_code
_entity_poly.pdbx_strand_id
1 'polypeptide(L)'
;MIFKKIYNIFSTILLFATNCHIYIGRRPSAVDAPAIIIFPIDSCRLNCGFAGLMTCRLPKSQADFMADLTLATLWGKIKKAGVQTCSTGKDFTENYLGGIKTLHAMNKALSDLKREDAQEFLFFQDGRTADLTLAGREMSNFLTHEEKYIEDQAASFNSTDLETINSRLILLKDICWMLEKDILANFQKVLQLTGAASPADVSPHAFRKFHKLNLLLNAVDRLEVRGRDSAGIQLTFVLKNEKAMKDILRQISAMGLDEDYQRRIQKGDLVNSSIFIPANPNAPHTGNSVTFTYKTFSIVGELGRNVADLRNDIQNDRILRCFAGLDAACETALTHTRWASVGSITEENCHPVNNYTTAYAFSECPLYPGIEPHINVVLNGDIDNYPALRQALDTRGELIAPQLTTDTKIIPLQIEKYLKKGNNLPESFRLAVNDFEGSHAIAMTSNLEPGKMFLALKGSGQSIYIGISEDQYLFSSEIYGLVEVTPQFIKMNGETSNGSASGQMLVLNQDRGGGIRGIDACFYDGKVIHLTDDAVQLAEITTRDIDRSSYPHFFLKEISESSLSIKRTL
;
A
#
# COMPACT_ATOMS: atom_id res chain seq x y z
N MET A 1 16.96 -14.03 35.43
CA MET A 1 15.90 -14.17 34.40
C MET A 1 14.55 -14.64 34.99
N ILE A 2 14.54 -15.65 35.87
CA ILE A 2 13.30 -16.19 36.49
C ILE A 2 12.62 -15.17 37.42
N PHE A 3 13.37 -14.48 38.28
CA PHE A 3 12.82 -13.43 39.16
C PHE A 3 12.16 -12.26 38.40
N LYS A 4 12.68 -11.89 37.24
CA LYS A 4 12.11 -10.81 36.39
C LYS A 4 10.80 -11.26 35.73
N LYS A 5 10.68 -12.55 35.37
CA LYS A 5 9.43 -13.16 34.90
C LYS A 5 8.37 -13.23 36.00
N ILE A 6 8.75 -13.64 37.22
CA ILE A 6 7.83 -13.71 38.36
C ILE A 6 7.33 -12.32 38.75
N TYR A 7 8.22 -11.33 38.79
CA TYR A 7 7.84 -9.93 39.07
C TYR A 7 6.88 -9.37 38.01
N ASN A 8 7.13 -9.61 36.72
CA ASN A 8 6.22 -9.20 35.64
C ASN A 8 4.86 -9.91 35.70
N ILE A 9 4.82 -11.19 36.07
CA ILE A 9 3.55 -11.91 36.24
C ILE A 9 2.77 -11.31 37.41
N PHE A 10 3.43 -11.06 38.55
CA PHE A 10 2.78 -10.44 39.72
C PHE A 10 2.32 -9.02 39.44
N SER A 11 3.10 -8.19 38.75
CA SER A 11 2.66 -6.83 38.40
C SER A 11 1.49 -6.86 37.40
N THR A 12 1.49 -7.80 36.46
CA THR A 12 0.38 -7.95 35.49
C THR A 12 -0.91 -8.41 36.17
N ILE A 13 -0.82 -9.34 37.13
CA ILE A 13 -1.98 -9.79 37.93
C ILE A 13 -2.49 -8.65 38.82
N LEU A 14 -1.59 -7.89 39.45
CA LEU A 14 -1.97 -6.76 40.30
C LEU A 14 -2.63 -5.64 39.48
N LEU A 15 -2.07 -5.31 38.31
CA LEU A 15 -2.63 -4.33 37.37
C LEU A 15 -3.98 -4.77 36.82
N PHE A 16 -4.15 -6.07 36.56
CA PHE A 16 -5.44 -6.66 36.20
C PHE A 16 -6.44 -6.50 37.34
N ALA A 17 -6.08 -6.88 38.58
CA ALA A 17 -6.97 -6.78 39.72
C ALA A 17 -7.41 -5.33 40.02
N THR A 18 -6.54 -4.34 39.81
CA THR A 18 -6.88 -2.92 40.05
C THR A 18 -7.73 -2.30 38.94
N ASN A 19 -7.60 -2.75 37.69
CA ASN A 19 -8.26 -2.13 36.54
C ASN A 19 -9.39 -3.00 35.93
N CYS A 20 -9.69 -4.17 36.52
CA CYS A 20 -10.70 -5.07 35.98
C CYS A 20 -12.13 -4.62 36.31
N HIS A 21 -12.94 -4.37 35.28
CA HIS A 21 -14.34 -4.02 35.43
C HIS A 21 -15.27 -5.24 35.26
N ILE A 22 -16.27 -5.37 36.12
CA ILE A 22 -17.24 -6.48 36.07
C ILE A 22 -18.54 -5.99 35.45
N TYR A 23 -19.00 -6.67 34.40
CA TYR A 23 -20.24 -6.37 33.68
C TYR A 23 -21.19 -7.56 33.70
N ILE A 24 -22.50 -7.31 33.68
CA ILE A 24 -23.53 -8.36 33.59
C ILE A 24 -24.27 -8.23 32.25
N GLY A 25 -24.31 -9.30 31.45
CA GLY A 25 -25.11 -9.39 30.22
C GLY A 25 -24.72 -8.43 29.08
N ARG A 26 -23.52 -7.84 29.11
CA ARG A 26 -23.02 -6.91 28.09
C ARG A 26 -22.39 -7.66 26.91
N ARG A 27 -22.49 -7.12 25.69
CA ARG A 27 -21.81 -7.67 24.51
C ARG A 27 -20.29 -7.47 24.65
N PRO A 28 -19.45 -8.50 24.42
CA PRO A 28 -17.99 -8.39 24.56
C PRO A 28 -17.34 -7.31 23.70
N SER A 29 -17.92 -6.98 22.55
CA SER A 29 -17.43 -5.93 21.65
C SER A 29 -17.65 -4.50 22.16
N ALA A 30 -18.49 -4.32 23.18
CA ALA A 30 -18.88 -3.01 23.71
C ALA A 30 -18.32 -2.77 25.13
N VAL A 31 -17.29 -3.51 25.52
CA VAL A 31 -16.70 -3.48 26.87
C VAL A 31 -15.19 -3.26 26.77
N ASP A 32 -14.70 -2.29 27.55
CA ASP A 32 -13.28 -1.98 27.66
C ASP A 32 -12.56 -3.02 28.54
N ALA A 33 -11.40 -3.48 28.09
CA ALA A 33 -10.58 -4.45 28.83
C ALA A 33 -9.58 -3.74 29.78
N PRO A 34 -9.20 -4.35 30.92
CA PRO A 34 -9.58 -5.70 31.37
C PRO A 34 -10.99 -5.74 31.96
N ALA A 35 -11.78 -6.75 31.59
CA ALA A 35 -13.15 -6.88 32.08
C ALA A 35 -13.59 -8.34 32.20
N ILE A 36 -14.47 -8.59 33.18
CA ILE A 36 -15.17 -9.87 33.38
C ILE A 36 -16.64 -9.65 33.03
N ILE A 37 -17.16 -10.42 32.08
CA ILE A 37 -18.57 -10.37 31.70
C ILE A 37 -19.28 -11.62 32.23
N ILE A 38 -20.23 -11.42 33.13
CA ILE A 38 -21.06 -12.45 33.73
C ILE A 38 -22.38 -12.49 32.97
N PHE A 39 -22.77 -13.65 32.44
CA PHE A 39 -24.08 -13.82 31.82
C PHE A 39 -25.03 -14.47 32.83
N PRO A 40 -26.24 -13.91 33.06
CA PRO A 40 -27.17 -14.51 34.00
C PRO A 40 -27.60 -15.89 33.53
N ILE A 41 -27.56 -16.86 34.45
CA ILE A 41 -28.10 -18.21 34.21
C ILE A 41 -29.61 -18.12 34.33
N ASP A 42 -30.30 -18.38 33.22
CA ASP A 42 -31.75 -18.55 33.19
C ASP A 42 -32.07 -20.05 33.25
N SER A 43 -32.84 -20.46 34.26
CA SER A 43 -33.20 -21.86 34.53
C SER A 43 -33.99 -22.52 33.40
N CYS A 44 -34.51 -21.73 32.46
CA CYS A 44 -35.33 -22.19 31.34
C CYS A 44 -34.63 -22.15 29.98
N ARG A 45 -33.30 -21.88 29.93
CA ARG A 45 -32.51 -21.88 28.68
C ARG A 45 -31.31 -22.83 28.76
N LEU A 46 -31.17 -23.68 27.75
CA LEU A 46 -30.05 -24.59 27.57
C LEU A 46 -28.83 -23.80 27.07
N ASN A 47 -28.01 -23.29 27.99
CA ASN A 47 -26.79 -22.56 27.65
C ASN A 47 -25.68 -23.57 27.29
N CYS A 48 -24.98 -23.37 26.17
CA CYS A 48 -24.00 -24.28 25.58
C CYS A 48 -22.66 -24.43 26.35
N GLY A 49 -22.66 -24.29 27.68
CA GLY A 49 -21.55 -24.70 28.54
C GLY A 49 -20.52 -23.63 28.92
N PHE A 50 -20.79 -22.34 28.70
CA PHE A 50 -19.92 -21.27 29.23
C PHE A 50 -20.71 -20.38 30.20
N ALA A 51 -20.40 -20.46 31.50
CA ALA A 51 -21.00 -19.65 32.55
C ALA A 51 -20.40 -18.23 32.67
N GLY A 52 -19.32 -17.95 31.94
CA GLY A 52 -18.67 -16.65 31.87
C GLY A 52 -17.59 -16.64 30.80
N LEU A 53 -17.37 -15.49 30.17
CA LEU A 53 -16.36 -15.29 29.12
C LEU A 53 -15.36 -14.25 29.62
N MET A 54 -14.12 -14.69 29.87
CA MET A 54 -13.03 -13.81 30.30
C MET A 54 -12.23 -13.35 29.08
N THR A 55 -12.37 -12.08 28.71
CA THR A 55 -11.55 -11.46 27.66
C THR A 55 -10.39 -10.69 28.29
N CYS A 56 -9.22 -11.34 28.38
CA CYS A 56 -7.95 -10.64 28.58
C CYS A 56 -7.43 -10.17 27.22
N ARG A 57 -7.80 -8.96 26.79
CA ARG A 57 -6.94 -8.25 25.83
C ARG A 57 -5.74 -7.76 26.64
N LEU A 58 -4.62 -8.48 26.55
CA LEU A 58 -3.33 -7.86 26.86
C LEU A 58 -3.26 -6.62 25.96
N PRO A 59 -3.10 -5.40 26.50
CA PRO A 59 -2.84 -4.26 25.65
C PRO A 59 -1.63 -4.64 24.78
N LYS A 60 -1.76 -4.59 23.45
CA LYS A 60 -0.58 -4.21 22.66
C LYS A 60 -0.03 -2.97 23.35
N SER A 61 1.26 -2.95 23.63
CA SER A 61 1.81 -2.04 24.63
C SER A 61 1.29 -0.63 24.36
N GLN A 62 0.67 -0.01 25.37
CA GLN A 62 0.15 1.36 25.25
C GLN A 62 1.27 2.36 24.90
N ALA A 63 2.53 1.94 25.05
CA ALA A 63 3.72 2.68 24.66
C ALA A 63 3.92 2.78 23.14
N ASP A 64 3.32 1.91 22.32
CA ASP A 64 3.56 1.88 20.86
C ASP A 64 2.77 2.95 20.07
N PHE A 65 1.71 3.53 20.65
CA PHE A 65 0.83 4.51 19.97
C PHE A 65 0.78 5.85 20.73
N MET A 66 1.96 6.40 21.05
CA MET A 66 2.15 7.71 21.67
C MET A 66 2.51 8.81 20.66
N ALA A 67 2.62 8.48 19.37
CA ALA A 67 3.12 9.40 18.34
C ALA A 67 2.20 10.63 18.14
N ASP A 68 0.89 10.45 18.21
CA ASP A 68 -0.10 11.53 18.19
C ASP A 68 -0.06 12.41 19.45
N LEU A 69 0.14 11.83 20.64
CA LEU A 69 0.36 12.62 21.87
C LEU A 69 1.69 13.39 21.82
N THR A 70 2.71 12.78 21.23
CA THR A 70 4.01 13.41 20.99
C THR A 70 3.85 14.59 20.04
N LEU A 71 3.10 14.40 18.95
CA LEU A 71 2.76 15.45 18.00
C LEU A 71 2.02 16.60 18.68
N ALA A 72 0.99 16.31 19.50
CA ALA A 72 0.26 17.33 20.26
C ALA A 72 1.17 18.11 21.22
N THR A 73 2.10 17.42 21.89
CA THR A 73 3.08 18.04 22.79
C THR A 73 4.06 18.96 22.04
N LEU A 74 4.57 18.50 20.90
CA LEU A 74 5.47 19.28 20.05
C LEU A 74 4.75 20.49 19.44
N TRP A 75 3.51 20.30 18.99
CA TRP A 75 2.66 21.39 18.50
C TRP A 75 2.44 22.46 19.57
N GLY A 76 2.18 22.05 20.81
CA GLY A 76 2.06 22.96 21.96
C GLY A 76 3.31 23.80 22.22
N LYS A 77 4.50 23.34 21.84
CA LYS A 77 5.75 24.12 21.87
C LYS A 77 5.85 25.07 20.69
N ILE A 78 5.61 24.57 19.47
CA ILE A 78 5.73 25.34 18.22
C ILE A 78 4.80 26.56 18.24
N LYS A 79 3.52 26.37 18.64
CA LYS A 79 2.53 27.46 18.63
C LYS A 79 2.82 28.60 19.61
N LYS A 80 3.72 28.38 20.58
CA LYS A 80 4.20 29.41 21.52
C LYS A 80 5.48 30.12 21.05
N ALA A 81 6.08 29.65 19.95
CA ALA A 81 7.36 30.09 19.43
C ALA A 81 7.22 30.63 17.99
N GLY A 82 6.16 31.37 17.72
CA GLY A 82 5.96 32.06 16.44
C GLY A 82 6.87 33.27 16.26
N VAL A 83 6.90 33.82 15.05
CA VAL A 83 7.80 34.92 14.64
C VAL A 83 7.70 36.10 15.61
N GLN A 84 6.47 36.48 15.99
CA GLN A 84 6.19 37.60 16.89
C GLN A 84 6.84 37.45 18.27
N THR A 85 6.94 36.21 18.77
CA THR A 85 7.51 35.94 20.09
C THR A 85 9.04 35.88 20.02
N CYS A 86 9.60 35.38 18.92
CA CYS A 86 11.04 35.16 18.77
C CYS A 86 11.81 36.41 18.30
N SER A 87 11.16 37.37 17.62
CA SER A 87 11.79 38.57 17.04
C SER A 87 12.37 39.57 18.06
N THR A 88 12.25 39.30 19.36
CA THR A 88 12.72 40.16 20.46
C THR A 88 14.03 39.69 21.13
N GLY A 89 14.62 38.56 20.68
CA GLY A 89 15.80 37.94 21.32
C GLY A 89 17.00 37.73 20.40
N LYS A 90 18.21 37.60 20.98
CA LYS A 90 19.48 37.36 20.26
C LYS A 90 19.60 35.98 19.58
N ASP A 91 18.67 35.07 19.83
CA ASP A 91 18.71 33.66 19.40
C ASP A 91 17.49 33.30 18.53
N PHE A 92 17.06 34.19 17.62
CA PHE A 92 15.89 33.97 16.76
C PHE A 92 15.97 32.65 15.99
N THR A 93 17.11 32.38 15.36
CA THR A 93 17.37 31.14 14.62
C THR A 93 17.24 29.91 15.50
N GLU A 94 17.66 29.91 16.76
CA GLU A 94 17.54 28.70 17.59
C GLU A 94 16.12 28.48 18.10
N ASN A 95 15.37 29.55 18.32
CA ASN A 95 14.09 29.50 19.02
C ASN A 95 12.86 29.47 18.12
N TYR A 96 12.94 30.01 16.90
CA TYR A 96 11.79 30.08 15.99
C TYR A 96 11.18 28.69 15.72
N LEU A 97 9.87 28.53 15.91
CA LEU A 97 9.14 27.26 15.86
C LEU A 97 9.72 26.17 16.78
N GLY A 98 10.32 26.57 17.91
CA GLY A 98 10.96 25.65 18.86
C GLY A 98 12.25 25.01 18.33
N GLY A 99 12.82 25.55 17.25
CA GLY A 99 14.06 25.07 16.63
C GLY A 99 13.86 23.87 15.68
N ILE A 100 14.83 23.69 14.78
CA ILE A 100 14.75 22.65 13.73
C ILE A 100 14.61 21.23 14.28
N LYS A 101 15.21 20.94 15.45
CA LYS A 101 15.09 19.63 16.10
C LYS A 101 13.64 19.30 16.50
N THR A 102 12.86 20.30 16.88
CA THR A 102 11.44 20.14 17.24
C THR A 102 10.62 19.79 16.00
N LEU A 103 10.87 20.47 14.88
CA LEU A 103 10.22 20.16 13.60
C LEU A 103 10.60 18.77 13.09
N HIS A 104 11.88 18.38 13.14
CA HIS A 104 12.31 17.03 12.78
C HIS A 104 11.67 15.95 13.68
N ALA A 105 11.55 16.20 14.99
CA ALA A 105 10.86 15.29 15.90
C ALA A 105 9.36 15.18 15.58
N MET A 106 8.73 16.29 15.18
CA MET A 106 7.32 16.31 14.78
C MET A 106 7.10 15.57 13.46
N ASN A 107 8.00 15.75 12.49
CA ASN A 107 7.99 15.00 11.24
C ASN A 107 8.16 13.49 11.48
N LYS A 108 9.08 13.10 12.37
CA LYS A 108 9.25 11.70 12.78
C LYS A 108 7.97 11.13 13.41
N ALA A 109 7.34 11.86 14.31
CA ALA A 109 6.08 11.43 14.92
C ALA A 109 4.98 11.22 13.87
N LEU A 110 4.91 12.05 12.82
CA LEU A 110 3.99 11.82 11.70
C LEU A 110 4.34 10.58 10.87
N SER A 111 5.63 10.34 10.60
CA SER A 111 6.07 9.11 9.95
C SER A 111 5.68 7.87 10.75
N ASP A 112 5.82 7.91 12.08
CA ASP A 112 5.39 6.82 12.97
C ASP A 112 3.86 6.63 12.90
N LEU A 113 3.09 7.72 12.74
CA LEU A 113 1.64 7.63 12.55
C LEU A 113 1.23 7.04 11.21
N LYS A 114 2.06 7.11 10.16
CA LYS A 114 1.79 6.51 8.84
C LYS A 114 1.90 4.98 8.81
N ARG A 115 2.41 4.35 9.87
CA ARG A 115 2.46 2.90 10.02
C ARG A 115 1.06 2.29 10.01
N GLU A 116 0.90 1.09 9.44
CA GLU A 116 -0.37 0.38 9.28
C GLU A 116 -1.10 0.20 10.61
N ASP A 117 -0.37 -0.17 11.67
CA ASP A 117 -0.94 -0.40 13.00
C ASP A 117 -1.39 0.91 13.69
N ALA A 118 -0.67 2.01 13.46
CA ALA A 118 -1.05 3.33 13.96
C ALA A 118 -2.27 3.89 13.21
N GLN A 119 -2.33 3.71 11.89
CA GLN A 119 -3.48 4.06 11.07
C GLN A 119 -4.73 3.26 11.46
N GLU A 120 -4.60 1.96 11.71
CA GLU A 120 -5.68 1.11 12.22
C GLU A 120 -6.17 1.60 13.59
N PHE A 121 -5.24 1.88 14.52
CA PHE A 121 -5.60 2.40 15.83
C PHE A 121 -6.39 3.71 15.73
N LEU A 122 -5.89 4.69 14.96
CA LEU A 122 -6.54 5.99 14.82
C LEU A 122 -7.92 5.90 14.16
N PHE A 123 -8.08 5.04 13.14
CA PHE A 123 -9.35 4.87 12.45
C PHE A 123 -10.49 4.42 13.38
N PHE A 124 -10.18 3.64 14.42
CA PHE A 124 -11.15 3.17 15.41
C PHE A 124 -11.18 4.00 16.71
N GLN A 125 -10.46 5.12 16.77
CA GLN A 125 -10.37 5.98 17.96
C GLN A 125 -10.81 7.41 17.63
N ASP A 126 -12.13 7.60 17.52
CA ASP A 126 -12.75 8.88 17.14
C ASP A 126 -12.23 10.08 17.93
N GLY A 127 -12.03 9.93 19.26
CA GLY A 127 -11.50 11.01 20.10
C GLY A 127 -10.07 11.43 19.70
N ARG A 128 -9.19 10.46 19.46
CA ARG A 128 -7.78 10.73 19.08
C ARG A 128 -7.72 11.35 17.68
N THR A 129 -8.53 10.86 16.76
CA THR A 129 -8.64 11.40 15.40
C THR A 129 -9.26 12.81 15.40
N ALA A 130 -10.22 13.09 16.28
CA ALA A 130 -10.78 14.43 16.45
C ALA A 130 -9.74 15.43 17.00
N ASP A 131 -8.93 15.02 17.99
CA ASP A 131 -7.84 15.84 18.54
C ASP A 131 -6.79 16.17 17.47
N LEU A 132 -6.39 15.19 16.65
CA LEU A 132 -5.50 15.40 15.52
C LEU A 132 -6.09 16.32 14.45
N THR A 133 -7.39 16.19 14.17
CA THR A 133 -8.12 17.07 13.23
C THR A 133 -8.14 18.51 13.73
N LEU A 134 -8.35 18.71 15.04
CA LEU A 134 -8.27 20.03 15.66
C LEU A 134 -6.85 20.60 15.57
N ALA A 135 -5.83 19.79 15.86
CA ALA A 135 -4.43 20.20 15.75
C ALA A 135 -4.06 20.61 14.32
N GLY A 136 -4.48 19.87 13.30
CA GLY A 136 -4.27 20.23 11.89
C GLY A 136 -4.87 21.60 11.54
N ARG A 137 -6.13 21.85 11.97
CA ARG A 137 -6.77 23.17 11.78
C ARG A 137 -6.05 24.29 12.51
N GLU A 138 -5.60 24.06 13.76
CA GLU A 138 -4.78 25.02 14.50
C GLU A 138 -3.47 25.34 13.76
N MET A 139 -2.80 24.31 13.23
CA MET A 139 -1.56 24.44 12.47
C MET A 139 -1.74 25.24 11.19
N SER A 140 -2.78 24.94 10.42
CA SER A 140 -3.12 25.65 9.18
C SER A 140 -3.38 27.14 9.45
N ASN A 141 -4.20 27.44 10.47
CA ASN A 141 -4.47 28.81 10.88
C ASN A 141 -3.20 29.53 11.34
N PHE A 142 -2.36 28.88 12.15
CA PHE A 142 -1.10 29.44 12.62
C PHE A 142 -0.17 29.78 11.44
N LEU A 143 -0.02 28.87 10.46
CA LEU A 143 0.77 29.11 9.25
C LEU A 143 0.30 30.36 8.51
N THR A 144 -1.01 30.51 8.27
CA THR A 144 -1.56 31.69 7.60
C THR A 144 -1.25 32.99 8.37
N HIS A 145 -1.31 32.96 9.70
CA HIS A 145 -0.99 34.14 10.51
C HIS A 145 0.51 34.49 10.47
N GLU A 146 1.38 33.48 10.54
CA GLU A 146 2.83 33.67 10.46
C GLU A 146 3.24 34.24 9.10
N GLU A 147 2.74 33.65 8.00
CA GLU A 147 3.02 34.13 6.64
C GLU A 147 2.63 35.59 6.46
N LYS A 148 1.40 35.93 6.87
CA LYS A 148 0.92 37.31 6.79
C LYS A 148 1.79 38.27 7.61
N TYR A 149 2.18 37.87 8.82
CA TYR A 149 3.05 38.70 9.66
C TYR A 149 4.43 38.92 9.03
N ILE A 150 5.01 37.88 8.44
CA ILE A 150 6.31 37.95 7.76
C ILE A 150 6.23 38.86 6.53
N GLU A 151 5.14 38.78 5.76
CA GLU A 151 4.90 39.67 4.62
C GLU A 151 4.79 41.13 5.07
N ASP A 152 4.00 41.38 6.13
CA ASP A 152 3.79 42.73 6.67
C ASP A 152 5.08 43.33 7.31
N GLN A 153 5.99 42.49 7.80
CA GLN A 153 7.22 42.90 8.50
C GLN A 153 8.50 42.48 7.74
N ALA A 154 8.43 42.26 6.42
CA ALA A 154 9.55 41.71 5.65
C ALA A 154 10.85 42.52 5.79
N ALA A 155 10.75 43.85 5.93
CA ALA A 155 11.89 44.75 6.10
C ALA A 155 12.59 44.63 7.48
N SER A 156 11.96 43.95 8.44
CA SER A 156 12.49 43.79 9.81
C SER A 156 13.42 42.58 9.96
N PHE A 157 13.56 41.74 8.94
CA PHE A 157 14.38 40.54 8.98
C PHE A 157 15.63 40.70 8.10
N ASN A 158 16.77 40.22 8.60
CA ASN A 158 17.96 40.07 7.77
C ASN A 158 17.83 38.82 6.86
N SER A 159 18.74 38.66 5.92
CA SER A 159 18.73 37.54 4.97
C SER A 159 18.78 36.17 5.65
N THR A 160 19.61 36.01 6.68
CA THR A 160 19.78 34.75 7.42
C THR A 160 18.50 34.34 8.18
N ASP A 161 17.82 35.32 8.77
CA ASP A 161 16.54 35.09 9.44
C ASP A 161 15.46 34.70 8.42
N LEU A 162 15.40 35.37 7.26
CA LEU A 162 14.45 35.05 6.19
C LEU A 162 14.67 33.63 5.61
N GLU A 163 15.92 33.21 5.40
CA GLU A 163 16.25 31.84 4.99
C GLU A 163 15.80 30.80 6.03
N THR A 164 16.03 31.09 7.31
CA THR A 164 15.60 30.23 8.42
C THR A 164 14.08 30.16 8.51
N ILE A 165 13.39 31.30 8.37
CA ILE A 165 11.94 31.38 8.37
C ILE A 165 11.37 30.55 7.24
N ASN A 166 11.85 30.76 6.01
CA ASN A 166 11.34 30.10 4.82
C ASN A 166 11.53 28.59 4.89
N SER A 167 12.74 28.11 5.19
CA SER A 167 13.03 26.68 5.31
C SER A 167 12.15 25.98 6.36
N ARG A 168 11.94 26.61 7.52
CA ARG A 168 11.11 26.03 8.59
C ARG A 168 9.62 26.10 8.31
N LEU A 169 9.14 27.16 7.66
CA LEU A 169 7.74 27.25 7.24
C LEU A 169 7.43 26.23 6.15
N ILE A 170 8.34 25.97 5.21
CA ILE A 170 8.20 24.90 4.22
C ILE A 170 8.03 23.56 4.94
N LEU A 171 8.95 23.23 5.86
CA LEU A 171 8.85 21.99 6.63
C LEU A 171 7.55 21.90 7.46
N LEU A 172 7.12 22.98 8.11
CA LEU A 172 5.87 22.99 8.88
C LEU A 172 4.63 22.84 7.97
N LYS A 173 4.65 23.40 6.75
CA LYS A 173 3.60 23.18 5.74
C LYS A 173 3.56 21.72 5.30
N ASP A 174 4.72 21.08 5.11
CA ASP A 174 4.80 19.66 4.76
C ASP A 174 4.23 18.78 5.90
N ILE A 175 4.60 19.07 7.15
CA ILE A 175 4.07 18.41 8.35
C ILE A 175 2.53 18.59 8.43
N CYS A 176 2.04 19.82 8.23
CA CYS A 176 0.60 20.09 8.23
C CYS A 176 -0.12 19.31 7.12
N TRP A 177 0.46 19.28 5.93
CA TRP A 177 -0.07 18.54 4.78
C TRP A 177 -0.11 17.03 5.03
N MET A 178 0.98 16.46 5.54
CA MET A 178 1.05 15.04 5.88
C MET A 178 -0.03 14.65 6.89
N LEU A 179 -0.26 15.47 7.91
CA LEU A 179 -1.32 15.23 8.89
C LEU A 179 -2.71 15.28 8.24
N GLU A 180 -3.03 16.34 7.50
CA GLU A 180 -4.36 16.56 6.96
C GLU A 180 -4.68 15.66 5.76
N LYS A 181 -3.74 15.51 4.83
CA LYS A 181 -3.96 14.89 3.51
C LYS A 181 -3.49 13.45 3.45
N ASP A 182 -2.32 13.13 4.00
CA ASP A 182 -1.76 11.77 3.94
C ASP A 182 -2.29 10.86 5.06
N ILE A 183 -2.78 11.43 6.18
CA ILE A 183 -3.33 10.66 7.30
C ILE A 183 -4.85 10.86 7.40
N LEU A 184 -5.30 12.06 7.80
CA LEU A 184 -6.69 12.26 8.21
C LEU A 184 -7.68 12.12 7.05
N ALA A 185 -7.39 12.69 5.88
CA ALA A 185 -8.25 12.57 4.69
C ALA A 185 -8.39 11.13 4.21
N ASN A 186 -7.40 10.27 4.47
CA ASN A 186 -7.45 8.87 4.07
C ASN A 186 -8.47 8.06 4.85
N PHE A 187 -8.76 8.38 6.11
CA PHE A 187 -9.78 7.65 6.88
C PHE A 187 -11.16 7.74 6.22
N GLN A 188 -11.55 8.92 5.73
CA GLN A 188 -12.82 9.08 5.02
C GLN A 188 -12.83 8.32 3.69
N LYS A 189 -11.73 8.36 2.92
CA LYS A 189 -11.61 7.63 1.66
C LYS A 189 -11.68 6.11 1.87
N VAL A 190 -11.03 5.60 2.92
CA VAL A 190 -11.07 4.18 3.29
C VAL A 190 -12.48 3.77 3.71
N LEU A 191 -13.15 4.58 4.55
CA LEU A 191 -14.53 4.32 4.94
C LEU A 191 -15.46 4.25 3.71
N GLN A 192 -15.32 5.20 2.77
CA GLN A 192 -16.07 5.18 1.50
C GLN A 192 -15.82 3.91 0.69
N LEU A 193 -14.56 3.49 0.52
CA LEU A 193 -14.20 2.27 -0.19
C LEU A 193 -14.78 1.00 0.43
N THR A 194 -14.91 0.94 1.76
CA THR A 194 -15.53 -0.22 2.44
C THR A 194 -17.04 -0.32 2.15
N GLY A 195 -17.67 0.78 1.73
CA GLY A 195 -19.11 0.91 1.61
C GLY A 195 -19.88 0.80 2.93
N ALA A 196 -19.19 0.94 4.06
CA ALA A 196 -19.78 0.97 5.39
C ALA A 196 -20.31 2.36 5.75
N ALA A 197 -21.31 2.42 6.63
CA ALA A 197 -21.90 3.69 7.06
C ALA A 197 -21.05 4.40 8.13
N SER A 198 -20.36 3.63 8.99
CA SER A 198 -19.53 4.15 10.07
C SER A 198 -18.27 3.30 10.26
N PRO A 199 -17.19 3.87 10.86
CA PRO A 199 -15.99 3.10 11.21
C PRO A 199 -16.29 1.87 12.08
N ALA A 200 -17.33 1.92 12.93
CA ALA A 200 -17.71 0.82 13.82
C ALA A 200 -18.22 -0.43 13.06
N ASP A 201 -18.66 -0.27 11.81
CA ASP A 201 -19.14 -1.36 10.96
C ASP A 201 -17.99 -2.02 10.16
N VAL A 202 -16.78 -1.47 10.23
CA VAL A 202 -15.59 -1.96 9.53
C VAL A 202 -14.80 -2.88 10.46
N SER A 203 -14.50 -4.10 10.02
CA SER A 203 -13.58 -4.96 10.78
C SER A 203 -12.13 -4.48 10.62
N PRO A 204 -11.25 -4.71 11.61
CA PRO A 204 -9.83 -4.37 11.48
C PRO A 204 -9.14 -5.01 10.26
N HIS A 205 -9.52 -6.25 9.93
CA HIS A 205 -9.00 -6.95 8.74
C HIS A 205 -9.47 -6.32 7.42
N ALA A 206 -10.70 -5.80 7.38
CA ALA A 206 -11.19 -5.06 6.22
C ALA A 206 -10.46 -3.71 6.11
N PHE A 207 -10.29 -2.99 7.23
CA PHE A 207 -9.58 -1.72 7.26
C PHE A 207 -8.20 -1.84 6.62
N ARG A 208 -7.36 -2.82 7.02
CA ARG A 208 -6.00 -2.99 6.45
C ARG A 208 -6.01 -3.16 4.93
N LYS A 209 -6.89 -4.02 4.41
CA LYS A 209 -7.00 -4.28 2.97
C LYS A 209 -7.48 -3.05 2.19
N PHE A 210 -8.52 -2.38 2.69
CA PHE A 210 -9.03 -1.16 2.04
C PHE A 210 -8.09 0.04 2.20
N HIS A 211 -7.30 0.10 3.28
CA HIS A 211 -6.24 1.09 3.46
C HIS A 211 -5.14 0.92 2.41
N LYS A 212 -4.66 -0.31 2.19
CA LYS A 212 -3.72 -0.63 1.10
C LYS A 212 -4.26 -0.25 -0.27
N LEU A 213 -5.51 -0.64 -0.57
CA LEU A 213 -6.17 -0.24 -1.81
C LEU A 213 -6.24 1.28 -1.96
N ASN A 214 -6.58 2.01 -0.89
CA ASN A 214 -6.63 3.47 -0.92
C ASN A 214 -5.27 4.10 -1.23
N LEU A 215 -4.19 3.59 -0.62
CA LEU A 215 -2.82 4.08 -0.87
C LEU A 215 -2.42 3.83 -2.33
N LEU A 216 -2.72 2.65 -2.90
CA LEU A 216 -2.48 2.37 -4.31
C LEU A 216 -3.28 3.29 -5.24
N LEU A 217 -4.56 3.53 -4.93
CA LEU A 217 -5.42 4.41 -5.71
C LEU A 217 -4.96 5.87 -5.63
N ASN A 218 -4.51 6.33 -4.47
CA ASN A 218 -3.89 7.65 -4.32
C ASN A 218 -2.57 7.75 -5.11
N ALA A 219 -1.75 6.70 -5.11
CA ALA A 219 -0.51 6.66 -5.88
C ALA A 219 -0.79 6.74 -7.39
N VAL A 220 -1.78 5.99 -7.88
CA VAL A 220 -2.23 6.07 -9.27
C VAL A 220 -2.69 7.48 -9.63
N ASP A 221 -3.50 8.13 -8.78
CA ASP A 221 -4.02 9.48 -9.02
C ASP A 221 -2.89 10.52 -9.20
N ARG A 222 -1.78 10.35 -8.47
CA ARG A 222 -0.59 11.20 -8.60
C ARG A 222 0.27 10.88 -9.82
N LEU A 223 0.31 9.60 -10.23
CA LEU A 223 1.11 9.14 -11.37
C LEU A 223 0.40 9.35 -12.72
N GLU A 224 -0.93 9.47 -12.72
CA GLU A 224 -1.69 9.88 -13.88
C GLU A 224 -1.54 11.40 -14.08
N VAL A 225 -0.58 11.85 -14.89
CA VAL A 225 -0.37 13.30 -15.11
C VAL A 225 -1.12 13.82 -16.37
N ARG A 226 -1.55 12.93 -17.26
CA ARG A 226 -2.11 13.30 -18.59
C ARG A 226 -3.42 12.58 -18.97
N GLY A 227 -4.05 11.87 -18.04
CA GLY A 227 -5.15 10.93 -18.35
C GLY A 227 -4.61 9.72 -19.12
N ARG A 228 -4.43 8.60 -18.44
CA ARG A 228 -3.90 7.36 -19.05
C ARG A 228 -5.03 6.56 -19.71
N ASP A 229 -4.67 5.75 -20.70
CA ASP A 229 -5.63 5.00 -21.53
C ASP A 229 -6.38 3.93 -20.74
N SER A 230 -5.72 3.34 -19.74
CA SER A 230 -6.33 2.33 -18.88
C SER A 230 -5.59 2.20 -17.56
N ALA A 231 -6.27 1.68 -16.55
CA ALA A 231 -5.66 1.32 -15.28
C ALA A 231 -6.28 0.03 -14.75
N GLY A 232 -5.47 -0.75 -14.04
CA GLY A 232 -5.93 -1.95 -13.36
C GLY A 232 -5.28 -2.12 -12.01
N ILE A 233 -6.04 -2.68 -11.08
CA ILE A 233 -5.63 -2.94 -9.71
C ILE A 233 -6.02 -4.37 -9.34
N GLN A 234 -5.09 -5.04 -8.69
CA GLN A 234 -5.23 -6.41 -8.24
C GLN A 234 -4.97 -6.47 -6.74
N LEU A 235 -5.82 -7.21 -6.01
CA LEU A 235 -5.66 -7.47 -4.59
C LEU A 235 -5.71 -8.98 -4.38
N THR A 236 -4.64 -9.51 -3.80
CA THR A 236 -4.51 -10.91 -3.41
C THR A 236 -4.39 -11.02 -1.90
N PHE A 237 -5.11 -11.95 -1.31
CA PHE A 237 -4.92 -12.31 0.09
C PHE A 237 -4.97 -13.82 0.28
N VAL A 238 -4.05 -14.34 1.10
CA VAL A 238 -4.02 -15.75 1.50
C VAL A 238 -4.75 -15.89 2.81
N LEU A 239 -5.88 -16.57 2.77
CA LEU A 239 -6.70 -16.92 3.92
C LEU A 239 -5.96 -17.89 4.83
N LYS A 240 -6.02 -17.65 6.14
CA LYS A 240 -5.43 -18.57 7.14
C LYS A 240 -6.25 -19.85 7.38
N ASN A 241 -7.54 -19.82 7.05
CA ASN A 241 -8.49 -20.85 7.47
C ASN A 241 -9.36 -21.30 6.29
N GLU A 242 -9.22 -22.57 5.91
CA GLU A 242 -10.04 -23.20 4.85
C GLU A 242 -11.54 -23.20 5.17
N LYS A 243 -11.93 -23.21 6.46
CA LYS A 243 -13.34 -23.08 6.86
C LYS A 243 -13.91 -21.71 6.49
N ALA A 244 -13.07 -20.67 6.47
CA ALA A 244 -13.50 -19.32 6.11
C ALA A 244 -14.05 -19.27 4.68
N MET A 245 -13.48 -20.03 3.74
CA MET A 245 -13.98 -20.10 2.37
C MET A 245 -15.41 -20.64 2.32
N LYS A 246 -15.72 -21.70 3.07
CA LYS A 246 -17.08 -22.27 3.13
C LYS A 246 -18.10 -21.29 3.70
N ASP A 247 -17.71 -20.55 4.74
CA ASP A 247 -18.58 -19.58 5.39
C ASP A 247 -18.83 -18.36 4.47
N ILE A 248 -17.82 -17.92 3.71
CA ILE A 248 -17.96 -16.89 2.67
C ILE A 248 -18.93 -17.33 1.57
N LEU A 249 -18.79 -18.55 1.05
CA LEU A 249 -19.68 -19.05 0.00
C LEU A 249 -21.14 -19.08 0.47
N ARG A 250 -21.39 -19.45 1.73
CA ARG A 250 -22.74 -19.35 2.33
C ARG A 250 -23.22 -17.90 2.43
N GLN A 251 -22.34 -16.97 2.79
CA GLN A 251 -22.67 -15.55 2.88
C GLN A 251 -23.01 -14.97 1.50
N ILE A 252 -22.21 -15.27 0.47
CA ILE A 252 -22.44 -14.88 -0.93
C ILE A 252 -23.81 -15.40 -1.39
N SER A 253 -24.11 -16.67 -1.11
CA SER A 253 -25.41 -17.26 -1.48
C SER A 253 -26.58 -16.63 -0.74
N ALA A 254 -26.44 -16.39 0.57
CA ALA A 254 -27.46 -15.69 1.36
C ALA A 254 -27.72 -14.25 0.88
N MET A 255 -26.74 -13.63 0.22
CA MET A 255 -26.85 -12.30 -0.38
C MET A 255 -27.41 -12.31 -1.81
N GLY A 256 -27.68 -13.50 -2.38
CA GLY A 256 -28.17 -13.67 -3.75
C GLY A 256 -27.12 -13.37 -4.82
N LEU A 257 -25.84 -13.56 -4.50
CA LEU A 257 -24.71 -13.20 -5.39
C LEU A 257 -24.07 -14.41 -6.08
N ASP A 258 -24.74 -15.57 -6.08
CA ASP A 258 -24.21 -16.82 -6.64
C ASP A 258 -23.87 -16.70 -8.13
N GLU A 259 -24.79 -16.16 -8.94
CA GLU A 259 -24.59 -16.00 -10.39
C GLU A 259 -23.42 -15.06 -10.70
N ASP A 260 -23.35 -13.93 -9.99
CA ASP A 260 -22.25 -12.96 -10.15
C ASP A 260 -20.91 -13.58 -9.75
N TYR A 261 -20.86 -14.28 -8.62
CA TYR A 261 -19.68 -14.99 -8.16
C TYR A 261 -19.23 -16.04 -9.18
N GLN A 262 -20.14 -16.90 -9.66
CA GLN A 262 -19.82 -17.94 -10.66
C GLN A 262 -19.32 -17.37 -11.98
N ARG A 263 -19.86 -16.24 -12.43
CA ARG A 263 -19.39 -15.53 -13.62
C ARG A 263 -17.97 -14.97 -13.42
N ARG A 264 -17.66 -14.46 -12.24
CA ARG A 264 -16.38 -13.79 -11.95
C ARG A 264 -15.24 -14.76 -11.69
N ILE A 265 -15.51 -16.00 -11.28
CA ILE A 265 -14.50 -17.05 -11.06
C ILE A 265 -14.14 -17.87 -12.31
N GLN A 266 -14.71 -17.53 -13.47
CA GLN A 266 -14.39 -18.24 -14.70
C GLN A 266 -12.90 -18.12 -15.02
N LYS A 267 -12.29 -19.25 -15.37
CA LYS A 267 -10.88 -19.30 -15.74
C LYS A 267 -10.65 -18.56 -17.05
N GLY A 268 -9.55 -17.81 -17.13
CA GLY A 268 -9.16 -17.08 -18.33
C GLY A 268 -8.29 -15.87 -18.03
N ASP A 269 -8.14 -15.03 -19.05
CA ASP A 269 -7.49 -13.73 -18.91
C ASP A 269 -8.24 -12.84 -17.92
N LEU A 270 -7.49 -11.98 -17.22
CA LEU A 270 -8.08 -11.05 -16.26
C LEU A 270 -8.91 -10.00 -16.99
N VAL A 271 -10.21 -10.03 -16.78
CA VAL A 271 -11.16 -8.99 -17.17
C VAL A 271 -11.62 -8.22 -15.94
N ASN A 272 -12.33 -7.10 -16.13
CA ASN A 272 -12.80 -6.30 -15.01
C ASN A 272 -13.65 -7.15 -14.05
N SER A 273 -13.45 -6.92 -12.75
CA SER A 273 -14.07 -7.64 -11.65
C SER A 273 -13.79 -9.16 -11.61
N SER A 274 -12.81 -9.70 -12.34
CA SER A 274 -12.47 -11.13 -12.23
C SER A 274 -11.99 -11.52 -10.83
N ILE A 275 -12.31 -12.75 -10.41
CA ILE A 275 -11.91 -13.36 -9.14
C ILE A 275 -11.18 -14.65 -9.44
N PHE A 276 -9.90 -14.74 -9.09
CA PHE A 276 -9.15 -15.99 -9.19
C PHE A 276 -9.08 -16.70 -7.84
N ILE A 277 -9.41 -17.99 -7.83
CA ILE A 277 -9.24 -18.91 -6.69
C ILE A 277 -8.59 -20.18 -7.25
N PRO A 278 -7.43 -20.62 -6.73
CA PRO A 278 -6.76 -21.80 -7.27
C PRO A 278 -7.59 -23.07 -7.07
N ALA A 279 -7.62 -23.91 -8.09
CA ALA A 279 -8.45 -25.10 -8.12
C ALA A 279 -7.78 -26.31 -7.43
N ASN A 280 -7.76 -26.38 -6.10
CA ASN A 280 -7.59 -27.66 -5.38
C ASN A 280 -7.98 -27.59 -3.89
N PRO A 281 -9.13 -28.18 -3.47
CA PRO A 281 -9.58 -28.23 -2.07
C PRO A 281 -8.96 -29.36 -1.22
N ASN A 282 -8.10 -30.22 -1.80
CA ASN A 282 -7.53 -31.39 -1.10
C ASN A 282 -6.02 -31.34 -0.85
N ALA A 283 -5.32 -30.30 -1.30
CA ALA A 283 -3.91 -30.09 -0.97
C ALA A 283 -3.78 -29.02 0.14
N PRO A 284 -3.05 -29.31 1.23
CA PRO A 284 -2.78 -28.29 2.24
C PRO A 284 -2.01 -27.16 1.54
N HIS A 285 -2.53 -25.93 1.64
CA HIS A 285 -1.99 -24.67 1.09
C HIS A 285 -2.41 -24.23 -0.32
N THR A 286 -3.22 -24.99 -1.07
CA THR A 286 -3.55 -24.62 -2.47
C THR A 286 -4.89 -23.90 -2.66
N GLY A 287 -5.84 -23.99 -1.73
CA GLY A 287 -7.17 -23.37 -1.84
C GLY A 287 -7.33 -22.02 -1.13
N ASN A 288 -6.23 -21.42 -0.65
CA ASN A 288 -6.31 -20.37 0.36
C ASN A 288 -6.11 -18.96 -0.17
N SER A 289 -5.55 -18.76 -1.36
CA SER A 289 -5.48 -17.43 -1.95
C SER A 289 -6.74 -17.10 -2.73
N VAL A 290 -7.18 -15.85 -2.65
CA VAL A 290 -8.13 -15.29 -3.61
C VAL A 290 -7.57 -13.97 -4.13
N THR A 291 -7.75 -13.75 -5.41
CA THR A 291 -7.24 -12.57 -6.12
C THR A 291 -8.39 -11.87 -6.82
N PHE A 292 -8.63 -10.61 -6.50
CA PHE A 292 -9.60 -9.74 -7.16
C PHE A 292 -8.85 -8.85 -8.15
N THR A 293 -9.37 -8.71 -9.37
CA THR A 293 -8.81 -7.80 -10.37
C THR A 293 -9.88 -6.85 -10.88
N TYR A 294 -9.59 -5.55 -10.85
CA TYR A 294 -10.44 -4.49 -11.39
C TYR A 294 -9.67 -3.77 -12.49
N LYS A 295 -10.37 -3.44 -13.58
CA LYS A 295 -9.79 -2.82 -14.77
C LYS A 295 -10.75 -1.77 -15.31
N THR A 296 -10.20 -0.66 -15.76
CA THR A 296 -10.93 0.37 -16.50
C THR A 296 -10.09 0.85 -17.68
N PHE A 297 -10.75 1.27 -18.75
CA PHE A 297 -10.10 1.83 -19.92
C PHE A 297 -10.96 2.90 -20.58
N SER A 298 -10.30 3.83 -21.26
CA SER A 298 -10.91 4.83 -22.12
C SER A 298 -9.97 5.14 -23.28
N ILE A 299 -10.49 5.13 -24.50
CA ILE A 299 -9.73 5.52 -25.70
C ILE A 299 -9.24 6.97 -25.58
N VAL A 300 -10.03 7.82 -24.93
CA VAL A 300 -9.65 9.20 -24.59
C VAL A 300 -9.53 9.27 -23.08
N GLY A 301 -8.29 9.29 -22.59
CA GLY A 301 -8.00 9.41 -21.17
C GLY A 301 -8.47 10.75 -20.60
N GLU A 302 -9.02 10.71 -19.39
CA GLU A 302 -9.35 11.91 -18.61
C GLU A 302 -8.65 11.81 -17.25
N LEU A 303 -8.04 12.91 -16.82
CA LEU A 303 -7.26 12.98 -15.60
C LEU A 303 -8.14 12.68 -14.37
N GLY A 304 -7.81 11.61 -13.63
CA GLY A 304 -8.55 11.17 -12.44
C GLY A 304 -9.74 10.26 -12.72
N ARG A 305 -10.13 10.04 -13.98
CA ARG A 305 -11.25 9.15 -14.33
C ARG A 305 -10.97 7.71 -13.96
N ASN A 306 -9.79 7.18 -14.30
CA ASN A 306 -9.46 5.79 -14.03
C ASN A 306 -9.57 5.47 -12.52
N VAL A 307 -9.03 6.35 -11.67
CA VAL A 307 -9.12 6.20 -10.21
C VAL A 307 -10.57 6.30 -9.73
N ALA A 308 -11.37 7.21 -10.29
CA ALA A 308 -12.78 7.34 -9.94
C ALA A 308 -13.58 6.07 -10.31
N ASP A 309 -13.37 5.53 -11.51
CA ASP A 309 -14.01 4.30 -11.99
C ASP A 309 -13.61 3.10 -11.11
N LEU A 310 -12.32 2.92 -10.83
CA LEU A 310 -11.82 1.86 -9.95
C LEU A 310 -12.36 1.99 -8.52
N ARG A 311 -12.41 3.21 -7.96
CA ARG A 311 -13.01 3.47 -6.64
C ARG A 311 -14.48 3.08 -6.62
N ASN A 312 -15.23 3.43 -7.66
CA ASN A 312 -16.64 3.09 -7.77
C ASN A 312 -16.87 1.57 -7.84
N ASP A 313 -16.10 0.86 -8.65
CA ASP A 313 -16.23 -0.59 -8.80
C ASP A 313 -15.88 -1.33 -7.49
N ILE A 314 -14.76 -0.96 -6.86
CA ILE A 314 -14.33 -1.53 -5.56
C ILE A 314 -15.34 -1.23 -4.48
N GLN A 315 -15.80 0.04 -4.39
CA GLN A 315 -16.78 0.45 -3.39
C GLN A 315 -18.06 -0.38 -3.51
N ASN A 316 -18.54 -0.67 -4.72
CA ASN A 316 -19.80 -1.39 -4.93
C ASN A 316 -19.66 -2.92 -4.89
N ASP A 317 -18.45 -3.46 -4.75
CA ASP A 317 -18.21 -4.90 -4.76
C ASP A 317 -18.55 -5.58 -3.42
N ARG A 318 -19.77 -6.10 -3.33
CA ARG A 318 -20.26 -6.83 -2.16
C ARG A 318 -19.55 -8.17 -1.93
N ILE A 319 -18.99 -8.79 -2.97
CA ILE A 319 -18.25 -10.06 -2.84
C ILE A 319 -16.90 -9.78 -2.20
N LEU A 320 -16.17 -8.76 -2.69
CA LEU A 320 -14.90 -8.33 -2.09
C LEU A 320 -15.07 -8.06 -0.59
N ARG A 321 -16.13 -7.33 -0.19
CA ARG A 321 -16.40 -7.02 1.22
C ARG A 321 -16.51 -8.26 2.10
N CYS A 322 -17.11 -9.34 1.60
CA CYS A 322 -17.22 -10.60 2.36
C CYS A 322 -15.81 -11.12 2.69
N PHE A 323 -14.94 -11.17 1.69
CA PHE A 323 -13.59 -11.67 1.86
C PHE A 323 -12.66 -10.71 2.62
N ALA A 324 -12.84 -9.40 2.45
CA ALA A 324 -11.98 -8.40 3.07
C ALA A 324 -12.04 -8.44 4.61
N GLY A 325 -13.18 -8.85 5.17
CA GLY A 325 -13.35 -9.01 6.62
C GLY A 325 -12.58 -10.18 7.25
N LEU A 326 -11.96 -11.05 6.44
CA LEU A 326 -11.24 -12.22 6.93
C LEU A 326 -9.78 -11.91 7.29
N ASP A 327 -9.28 -12.62 8.29
CA ASP A 327 -7.86 -12.62 8.62
C ASP A 327 -7.06 -13.32 7.50
N ALA A 328 -5.94 -12.70 7.13
CA ALA A 328 -5.06 -13.15 6.07
C ALA A 328 -3.65 -13.42 6.60
N ALA A 329 -2.97 -14.40 6.02
CA ALA A 329 -1.56 -14.69 6.23
C ALA A 329 -0.68 -13.72 5.42
N CYS A 330 -1.11 -13.39 4.20
CA CYS A 330 -0.45 -12.43 3.33
C CYS A 330 -1.48 -11.55 2.64
N GLU A 331 -1.09 -10.32 2.34
CA GLU A 331 -1.87 -9.36 1.58
C GLU A 331 -0.93 -8.69 0.58
N THR A 332 -1.24 -8.80 -0.71
CA THR A 332 -0.44 -8.23 -1.78
C THR A 332 -1.36 -7.47 -2.71
N ALA A 333 -0.99 -6.24 -3.04
CA ALA A 333 -1.72 -5.43 -4.00
C ALA A 333 -0.77 -4.94 -5.09
N LEU A 334 -1.27 -4.90 -6.32
CA LEU A 334 -0.52 -4.50 -7.51
C LEU A 334 -1.42 -3.59 -8.33
N THR A 335 -0.89 -2.48 -8.82
CA THR A 335 -1.65 -1.57 -9.68
C THR A 335 -0.78 -1.09 -10.82
N HIS A 336 -1.42 -0.74 -11.94
CA HIS A 336 -0.74 -0.22 -13.12
C HIS A 336 -1.64 0.76 -13.87
N THR A 337 -1.01 1.77 -14.47
CA THR A 337 -1.64 2.66 -15.45
C THR A 337 -0.93 2.48 -16.77
N ARG A 338 -1.66 2.19 -17.83
CA ARG A 338 -1.08 1.89 -19.14
C ARG A 338 -1.25 3.06 -20.09
N TRP A 339 -0.17 3.32 -20.83
CA TRP A 339 -0.15 4.09 -22.05
C TRP A 339 0.19 3.12 -23.18
N ALA A 340 -0.73 2.90 -24.10
CA ALA A 340 -0.61 1.82 -25.06
C ALA A 340 0.47 2.10 -26.13
N SER A 341 1.58 1.38 -26.07
CA SER A 341 2.62 1.30 -27.12
C SER A 341 2.37 0.12 -28.05
N VAL A 342 2.13 -1.07 -27.48
CA VAL A 342 1.82 -2.31 -28.20
C VAL A 342 0.46 -2.84 -27.78
N GLY A 343 -0.44 -3.04 -28.75
CA GLY A 343 -1.79 -3.55 -28.55
C GLY A 343 -2.84 -2.46 -28.28
N SER A 344 -4.08 -2.72 -28.68
CA SER A 344 -5.17 -1.74 -28.62
C SER A 344 -5.50 -1.28 -27.19
N ILE A 345 -6.17 -0.13 -27.08
CA ILE A 345 -6.73 0.37 -25.82
C ILE A 345 -8.03 -0.38 -25.54
N THR A 346 -7.94 -1.52 -24.86
CA THR A 346 -9.07 -2.37 -24.45
C THR A 346 -8.86 -2.92 -23.06
N GLU A 347 -9.93 -3.45 -22.46
CA GLU A 347 -9.90 -4.06 -21.13
C GLU A 347 -8.93 -5.26 -21.04
N GLU A 348 -8.91 -6.11 -22.07
CA GLU A 348 -8.05 -7.29 -22.11
C GLU A 348 -6.57 -6.89 -22.04
N ASN A 349 -6.20 -5.82 -22.76
CA ASN A 349 -4.84 -5.32 -22.83
C ASN A 349 -4.44 -4.45 -21.61
N CYS A 350 -5.38 -4.13 -20.72
CA CYS A 350 -5.07 -3.44 -19.47
C CYS A 350 -4.28 -4.36 -18.53
N HIS A 351 -3.28 -3.83 -17.83
CA HIS A 351 -2.49 -4.60 -16.88
C HIS A 351 -3.16 -4.59 -15.48
N PRO A 352 -3.00 -5.62 -14.64
CA PRO A 352 -2.16 -6.81 -14.84
C PRO A 352 -2.70 -7.80 -15.89
N VAL A 353 -1.81 -8.60 -16.48
CA VAL A 353 -2.14 -9.75 -17.34
C VAL A 353 -1.58 -11.03 -16.74
N ASN A 354 -2.21 -12.17 -17.03
CA ASN A 354 -1.85 -13.47 -16.42
C ASN A 354 -1.29 -14.48 -17.44
N ASN A 355 -1.00 -15.71 -17.02
CA ASN A 355 -0.50 -16.80 -17.86
C ASN A 355 -1.58 -17.69 -18.52
N TYR A 356 -2.87 -17.31 -18.54
CA TYR A 356 -3.88 -18.14 -19.20
C TYR A 356 -3.72 -18.18 -20.74
N THR A 357 -4.09 -19.29 -21.36
CA THR A 357 -4.14 -19.48 -22.83
C THR A 357 -5.52 -19.99 -23.25
N THR A 358 -5.88 -19.90 -24.53
CA THR A 358 -7.20 -20.38 -25.01
C THR A 358 -7.32 -21.90 -24.96
N ALA A 359 -6.20 -22.60 -25.10
CA ALA A 359 -6.09 -24.05 -24.96
C ALA A 359 -5.51 -24.45 -23.59
N TYR A 360 -5.80 -23.68 -22.55
CA TYR A 360 -5.20 -23.88 -21.23
C TYR A 360 -5.51 -25.29 -20.69
N ALA A 361 -4.44 -26.06 -20.49
CA ALA A 361 -4.48 -27.33 -19.78
C ALA A 361 -3.55 -27.22 -18.57
N PHE A 362 -4.06 -27.60 -17.40
CA PHE A 362 -3.27 -27.68 -16.18
C PHE A 362 -2.00 -28.49 -16.45
N SER A 363 -0.86 -27.81 -16.43
CA SER A 363 0.45 -28.44 -16.61
C SER A 363 1.15 -28.51 -15.27
N GLU A 364 1.48 -29.73 -14.88
CA GLU A 364 2.21 -29.98 -13.64
C GLU A 364 3.59 -29.31 -13.70
N CYS A 365 3.88 -28.48 -12.70
CA CYS A 365 5.19 -27.88 -12.52
C CYS A 365 5.98 -28.75 -11.53
N PRO A 366 7.14 -29.33 -11.89
CA PRO A 366 7.82 -30.34 -11.06
C PRO A 366 8.12 -29.90 -9.62
N LEU A 367 8.39 -28.61 -9.39
CA LEU A 367 8.66 -28.06 -8.05
C LEU A 367 7.43 -27.50 -7.33
N TYR A 368 6.27 -27.52 -7.98
CA TYR A 368 4.98 -27.06 -7.43
C TYR A 368 3.87 -28.08 -7.74
N PRO A 369 4.00 -29.33 -7.27
CA PRO A 369 3.07 -30.40 -7.62
C PRO A 369 1.66 -30.09 -7.12
N GLY A 370 0.66 -30.28 -7.99
CA GLY A 370 -0.75 -30.09 -7.65
C GLY A 370 -1.21 -28.64 -7.49
N ILE A 371 -0.37 -27.65 -7.80
CA ILE A 371 -0.70 -26.22 -7.76
C ILE A 371 -0.79 -25.67 -9.18
N GLU A 372 -1.90 -25.01 -9.50
CA GLU A 372 -2.07 -24.33 -10.79
C GLU A 372 -1.32 -22.99 -10.74
N PRO A 373 -0.27 -22.78 -11.56
CA PRO A 373 0.44 -21.50 -11.56
C PRO A 373 -0.48 -20.39 -12.06
N HIS A 374 -0.65 -19.37 -11.23
CA HIS A 374 -1.27 -18.11 -11.59
C HIS A 374 -0.22 -17.02 -11.42
N ILE A 375 0.26 -16.49 -12.53
CA ILE A 375 1.36 -15.53 -12.61
C ILE A 375 0.78 -14.25 -13.17
N ASN A 376 0.76 -13.17 -12.39
CA ASN A 376 0.22 -11.88 -12.78
C ASN A 376 1.36 -10.89 -12.93
N VAL A 377 1.38 -10.15 -14.04
CA VAL A 377 2.44 -9.21 -14.34
C VAL A 377 1.91 -7.84 -14.75
N VAL A 378 2.71 -6.82 -14.49
CA VAL A 378 2.59 -5.49 -15.07
C VAL A 378 3.93 -5.12 -15.71
N LEU A 379 3.89 -4.31 -16.75
CA LEU A 379 5.06 -3.85 -17.51
C LEU A 379 4.99 -2.33 -17.73
N ASN A 380 6.11 -1.66 -17.46
CA ASN A 380 6.47 -0.38 -18.07
C ASN A 380 7.63 -0.60 -19.05
N GLY A 381 7.53 -0.02 -20.24
CA GLY A 381 8.45 -0.31 -21.36
C GLY A 381 7.85 -1.34 -22.32
N ASP A 382 8.68 -1.84 -23.22
CA ASP A 382 8.29 -2.73 -24.30
C ASP A 382 9.20 -3.97 -24.33
N ILE A 383 8.65 -5.11 -24.74
CA ILE A 383 9.41 -6.34 -25.04
C ILE A 383 9.63 -6.42 -26.55
N ASP A 384 10.78 -5.95 -27.04
CA ASP A 384 11.01 -5.77 -28.49
C ASP A 384 10.91 -7.07 -29.29
N ASN A 385 11.34 -8.19 -28.70
CA ASN A 385 11.32 -9.51 -29.32
C ASN A 385 10.03 -10.30 -29.08
N TYR A 386 8.95 -9.66 -28.60
CA TYR A 386 7.66 -10.32 -28.37
C TYR A 386 7.10 -11.07 -29.59
N PRO A 387 7.26 -10.63 -30.86
CA PRO A 387 6.68 -11.36 -32.00
C PRO A 387 7.33 -12.74 -32.20
N ALA A 388 8.66 -12.82 -32.03
CA ALA A 388 9.40 -14.08 -32.13
C ALA A 388 9.04 -15.03 -30.97
N LEU A 389 8.94 -14.50 -29.75
CA LEU A 389 8.52 -15.26 -28.58
C LEU A 389 7.08 -15.77 -28.73
N ARG A 390 6.19 -14.94 -29.28
CA ARG A 390 4.80 -15.29 -29.58
C ARG A 390 4.71 -16.43 -30.59
N GLN A 391 5.43 -16.33 -31.71
CA GLN A 391 5.47 -17.39 -32.73
C GLN A 391 5.95 -18.73 -32.15
N ALA A 392 6.94 -18.70 -31.25
CA ALA A 392 7.42 -19.89 -30.58
C ALA A 392 6.36 -20.53 -29.65
N LEU A 393 5.53 -19.72 -28.97
CA LEU A 393 4.40 -20.19 -28.16
C LEU A 393 3.32 -20.83 -29.04
N ASP A 394 2.94 -20.16 -30.14
CA ASP A 394 1.92 -20.66 -31.06
C ASP A 394 2.34 -22.01 -31.68
N THR A 395 3.63 -22.19 -31.99
CA THR A 395 4.18 -23.46 -32.50
C THR A 395 4.07 -24.61 -31.48
N ARG A 396 4.00 -24.31 -30.17
CA ARG A 396 3.79 -25.29 -29.09
C ARG A 396 2.31 -25.51 -28.76
N GLY A 397 1.39 -24.85 -29.46
CA GLY A 397 -0.05 -24.91 -29.18
C GLY A 397 -0.48 -24.04 -27.99
N GLU A 398 0.40 -23.18 -27.47
CA GLU A 398 0.11 -22.25 -26.38
C GLU A 398 -0.53 -20.97 -26.94
N LEU A 399 -1.76 -21.09 -27.43
CA LEU A 399 -2.47 -20.02 -28.13
C LEU A 399 -3.01 -18.96 -27.17
N ILE A 400 -2.67 -17.69 -27.37
CA ILE A 400 -3.27 -16.56 -26.63
C ILE A 400 -4.48 -16.03 -27.41
N ALA A 401 -5.48 -15.56 -26.68
CA ALA A 401 -6.72 -15.00 -27.21
C ALA A 401 -6.45 -13.85 -28.20
N PRO A 402 -7.11 -13.79 -29.37
CA PRO A 402 -6.87 -12.74 -30.37
C PRO A 402 -7.08 -11.29 -29.89
N GLN A 403 -7.91 -11.09 -28.86
CA GLN A 403 -8.23 -9.80 -28.26
C GLN A 403 -7.04 -9.25 -27.45
N LEU A 404 -6.18 -10.15 -26.96
CA LEU A 404 -5.02 -9.83 -26.15
C LEU A 404 -3.78 -9.67 -27.03
N THR A 405 -3.46 -8.42 -27.32
CA THR A 405 -2.46 -7.99 -28.30
C THR A 405 -1.24 -7.30 -27.69
N THR A 406 -1.26 -7.02 -26.38
CA THR A 406 -0.10 -6.49 -25.64
C THR A 406 1.04 -7.51 -25.57
N ASP A 407 2.26 -7.01 -25.77
CA ASP A 407 3.53 -7.70 -25.58
C ASP A 407 3.70 -8.24 -24.15
N THR A 408 3.16 -7.54 -23.15
CA THR A 408 3.18 -7.95 -21.72
C THR A 408 2.71 -9.38 -21.50
N LYS A 409 1.80 -9.90 -22.33
CA LYS A 409 1.29 -11.29 -22.23
C LYS A 409 2.38 -12.35 -22.42
N ILE A 410 3.47 -12.02 -23.10
CA ILE A 410 4.59 -12.95 -23.28
C ILE A 410 5.31 -13.23 -21.96
N ILE A 411 5.38 -12.25 -21.06
CA ILE A 411 6.11 -12.35 -19.80
C ILE A 411 5.63 -13.54 -18.94
N PRO A 412 4.35 -13.63 -18.53
CA PRO A 412 3.89 -14.69 -17.63
C PRO A 412 3.97 -16.08 -18.27
N LEU A 413 3.81 -16.17 -19.59
CA LEU A 413 3.95 -17.43 -20.33
C LEU A 413 5.41 -17.89 -20.44
N GLN A 414 6.35 -16.95 -20.60
CA GLN A 414 7.77 -17.28 -20.60
C GLN A 414 8.25 -17.74 -19.23
N ILE A 415 7.72 -17.15 -18.14
CA ILE A 415 7.97 -17.62 -16.78
C ILE A 415 7.42 -19.04 -16.60
N GLU A 416 6.17 -19.29 -17.02
CA GLU A 416 5.55 -20.61 -16.94
C GLU A 416 6.34 -21.69 -17.71
N LYS A 417 6.90 -21.34 -18.87
CA LYS A 417 7.81 -22.22 -19.62
C LYS A 417 9.00 -22.69 -18.78
N TYR A 418 9.60 -21.84 -17.96
CA TYR A 418 10.73 -22.24 -17.10
C TYR A 418 10.29 -23.04 -15.87
N LEU A 419 9.10 -22.77 -15.33
CA LEU A 419 8.49 -23.57 -14.27
C LEU A 419 8.24 -25.01 -14.75
N LYS A 420 7.67 -25.17 -15.95
CA LYS A 420 7.47 -26.48 -16.62
C LYS A 420 8.77 -27.25 -16.85
N LYS A 421 9.91 -26.55 -16.97
CA LYS A 421 11.25 -27.14 -17.07
C LYS A 421 11.85 -27.56 -15.73
N GLY A 422 11.15 -27.37 -14.62
CA GLY A 422 11.60 -27.78 -13.28
C GLY A 422 12.42 -26.74 -12.53
N ASN A 423 12.35 -25.46 -12.91
CA ASN A 423 12.96 -24.37 -12.13
C ASN A 423 11.98 -23.88 -11.04
N ASN A 424 12.51 -23.30 -9.96
CA ASN A 424 11.66 -22.63 -8.95
C ASN A 424 11.18 -21.27 -9.49
N LEU A 425 10.34 -20.55 -8.75
CA LEU A 425 9.71 -19.34 -9.25
C LEU A 425 10.71 -18.17 -9.40
N PRO A 426 11.59 -17.88 -8.42
CA PRO A 426 12.64 -16.88 -8.58
C PRO A 426 13.52 -17.15 -9.80
N GLU A 427 13.96 -18.39 -9.97
CA GLU A 427 14.81 -18.77 -11.10
C GLU A 427 14.06 -18.73 -12.43
N SER A 428 12.80 -19.17 -12.47
CA SER A 428 11.97 -19.08 -13.66
C SER A 428 11.74 -17.64 -14.10
N PHE A 429 11.55 -16.73 -13.13
CA PHE A 429 11.45 -15.30 -13.39
C PHE A 429 12.76 -14.75 -13.93
N ARG A 430 13.90 -15.05 -13.29
CA ARG A 430 15.23 -14.62 -13.73
C ARG A 430 15.57 -15.08 -15.15
N LEU A 431 15.30 -16.35 -15.46
CA LEU A 431 15.53 -16.89 -16.79
C LEU A 431 14.62 -16.25 -17.84
N ALA A 432 13.34 -16.01 -17.51
CA ALA A 432 12.41 -15.34 -18.41
C ALA A 432 12.83 -13.91 -18.72
N VAL A 433 13.21 -13.11 -17.73
CA VAL A 433 13.63 -11.71 -17.96
C VAL A 433 14.93 -11.60 -18.77
N ASN A 434 15.76 -12.64 -18.75
CA ASN A 434 16.96 -12.72 -19.57
C ASN A 434 16.66 -13.01 -21.05
N ASP A 435 15.48 -13.54 -21.37
CA ASP A 435 15.05 -13.77 -22.76
C ASP A 435 14.50 -12.50 -23.44
N PHE A 436 14.23 -11.44 -22.67
CA PHE A 436 13.59 -10.23 -23.20
C PHE A 436 14.60 -9.22 -23.73
N GLU A 437 14.33 -8.73 -24.94
CA GLU A 437 15.00 -7.59 -25.57
C GLU A 437 14.21 -6.31 -25.31
N GLY A 438 14.90 -5.16 -25.34
CA GLY A 438 14.34 -3.86 -25.00
C GLY A 438 14.54 -3.44 -23.54
N SER A 439 14.00 -2.25 -23.21
CA SER A 439 14.03 -1.70 -21.86
C SER A 439 12.68 -1.93 -21.17
N HIS A 440 12.73 -2.52 -19.99
CA HIS A 440 11.54 -2.94 -19.26
C HIS A 440 11.69 -2.76 -17.75
N ALA A 441 10.58 -2.43 -17.10
CA ALA A 441 10.35 -2.51 -15.67
C ALA A 441 9.14 -3.43 -15.45
N ILE A 442 9.37 -4.60 -14.86
CA ILE A 442 8.37 -5.65 -14.68
C ILE A 442 8.13 -5.84 -13.19
N ALA A 443 6.86 -5.93 -12.79
CA ALA A 443 6.48 -6.43 -11.47
C ALA A 443 5.56 -7.65 -11.62
N MET A 444 5.83 -8.70 -10.85
CA MET A 444 5.16 -10.00 -10.95
C MET A 444 4.76 -10.56 -9.58
N THR A 445 3.51 -10.99 -9.44
CA THR A 445 3.02 -11.80 -8.32
C THR A 445 2.67 -13.21 -8.78
N SER A 446 2.72 -14.18 -7.88
CA SER A 446 2.19 -15.52 -8.15
C SER A 446 1.65 -16.19 -6.89
N ASN A 447 0.63 -17.05 -7.07
CA ASN A 447 0.12 -17.92 -6.00
C ASN A 447 1.11 -19.02 -5.57
N LEU A 448 2.18 -19.27 -6.34
CA LEU A 448 3.20 -20.26 -6.02
C LEU A 448 4.11 -19.82 -4.85
N GLU A 449 4.39 -18.53 -4.74
CA GLU A 449 5.13 -17.93 -3.62
C GLU A 449 4.38 -16.70 -3.08
N PRO A 450 3.28 -16.91 -2.36
CA PRO A 450 2.44 -15.82 -1.87
C PRO A 450 3.19 -14.89 -0.92
N GLY A 451 2.81 -13.60 -0.90
CA GLY A 451 3.48 -12.58 -0.10
C GLY A 451 4.80 -12.06 -0.68
N LYS A 452 5.23 -12.59 -1.83
CA LYS A 452 6.42 -12.09 -2.54
C LYS A 452 6.04 -11.23 -3.74
N MET A 453 6.81 -10.17 -3.92
CA MET A 453 6.76 -9.29 -5.08
C MET A 453 8.07 -9.40 -5.86
N PHE A 454 8.00 -9.85 -7.10
CA PHE A 454 9.16 -9.99 -7.98
C PHE A 454 9.28 -8.77 -8.88
N LEU A 455 10.43 -8.11 -8.87
CA LEU A 455 10.71 -6.89 -9.63
C LEU A 455 11.90 -7.14 -10.56
N ALA A 456 11.82 -6.66 -11.79
CA ALA A 456 12.92 -6.75 -12.74
C ALA A 456 13.05 -5.44 -13.53
N LEU A 457 14.28 -4.96 -13.69
CA LEU A 457 14.59 -3.72 -14.41
C LEU A 457 15.78 -3.92 -15.34
N LYS A 458 15.62 -3.56 -16.62
CA LYS A 458 16.67 -3.57 -17.63
C LYS A 458 16.61 -2.32 -18.52
N GLY A 459 17.77 -1.76 -18.82
CA GLY A 459 17.92 -0.55 -19.61
C GLY A 459 17.70 0.74 -18.80
N SER A 460 17.82 1.87 -19.49
CA SER A 460 17.76 3.22 -18.89
C SER A 460 16.41 3.92 -19.04
N GLY A 461 15.52 3.39 -19.89
CA GLY A 461 14.26 4.06 -20.26
C GLY A 461 13.16 3.92 -19.20
N GLN A 462 13.34 3.02 -18.23
CA GLN A 462 12.36 2.73 -17.18
C GLN A 462 13.02 2.80 -15.80
N SER A 463 12.19 2.92 -14.76
CA SER A 463 12.65 2.98 -13.38
C SER A 463 11.76 2.15 -12.46
N ILE A 464 12.38 1.65 -11.39
CA ILE A 464 11.69 1.06 -10.24
C ILE A 464 12.39 1.57 -8.98
N TYR A 465 11.59 2.12 -8.08
CA TYR A 465 11.99 2.54 -6.75
C TYR A 465 11.27 1.67 -5.72
N ILE A 466 11.99 1.20 -4.71
CA ILE A 466 11.46 0.41 -3.60
C ILE A 466 11.40 1.31 -2.37
N GLY A 467 10.20 1.61 -1.88
CA GLY A 467 10.03 2.35 -0.64
C GLY A 467 10.33 1.48 0.58
N ILE A 468 11.04 2.06 1.54
CA ILE A 468 11.48 1.39 2.75
C ILE A 468 10.61 1.86 3.92
N SER A 469 9.83 0.94 4.47
CA SER A 469 9.04 1.10 5.70
C SER A 469 9.36 -0.02 6.69
N GLU A 470 9.01 0.17 7.96
CA GLU A 470 9.22 -0.82 9.03
C GLU A 470 8.25 -2.01 8.95
N ASP A 471 7.07 -1.80 8.38
CA ASP A 471 5.92 -2.70 8.45
C ASP A 471 5.41 -3.20 7.08
N GLN A 472 5.87 -2.60 5.98
CA GLN A 472 5.44 -2.98 4.64
C GLN A 472 6.50 -2.67 3.57
N TYR A 473 6.39 -3.38 2.45
CA TYR A 473 7.11 -3.06 1.22
C TYR A 473 6.19 -2.36 0.25
N LEU A 474 6.73 -1.33 -0.40
CA LEU A 474 6.09 -0.62 -1.49
C LEU A 474 7.09 -0.41 -2.62
N PHE A 475 6.60 -0.33 -3.84
CA PHE A 475 7.43 -0.02 -5.00
C PHE A 475 6.61 0.78 -6.00
N SER A 476 7.29 1.52 -6.85
CA SER A 476 6.68 2.37 -7.85
C SER A 476 7.69 2.66 -8.95
N SER A 477 7.21 2.96 -10.15
CA SER A 477 8.08 3.42 -11.23
C SER A 477 8.63 4.82 -10.97
N GLU A 478 7.99 5.59 -10.09
CA GLU A 478 8.40 6.94 -9.68
C GLU A 478 8.26 7.13 -8.17
N ILE A 479 9.11 7.99 -7.59
CA ILE A 479 9.13 8.29 -6.15
C ILE A 479 7.78 8.84 -5.64
N TYR A 480 7.00 9.48 -6.52
CA TYR A 480 5.66 10.03 -6.22
C TYR A 480 4.65 8.98 -5.75
N GLY A 481 4.86 7.71 -6.16
CA GLY A 481 4.04 6.58 -5.70
C GLY A 481 4.42 6.10 -4.29
N LEU A 482 5.52 6.58 -3.71
CA LEU A 482 6.06 6.12 -2.41
C LEU A 482 5.87 7.15 -1.29
N VAL A 483 6.04 8.45 -1.61
CA VAL A 483 6.20 9.55 -0.62
C VAL A 483 5.00 9.78 0.31
N GLU A 484 3.81 9.32 -0.06
CA GLU A 484 2.66 9.33 0.86
C GLU A 484 2.90 8.42 2.07
N VAL A 485 3.61 7.30 1.88
CA VAL A 485 3.89 6.33 2.95
C VAL A 485 5.27 6.58 3.56
N THR A 486 6.31 6.64 2.72
CA THR A 486 7.70 6.81 3.18
C THR A 486 8.52 7.60 2.17
N PRO A 487 9.37 8.54 2.63
CA PRO A 487 10.32 9.23 1.77
C PRO A 487 11.60 8.41 1.53
N GLN A 488 11.81 7.30 2.26
CA GLN A 488 13.01 6.48 2.12
C GLN A 488 12.83 5.45 1.00
N PHE A 489 13.80 5.34 0.10
CA PHE A 489 13.72 4.41 -1.01
C PHE A 489 15.08 3.86 -1.45
N ILE A 490 15.05 2.73 -2.15
CA ILE A 490 16.17 2.19 -2.93
C ILE A 490 15.82 2.31 -4.42
N LYS A 491 16.76 2.79 -5.23
CA LYS A 491 16.61 2.86 -6.70
C LYS A 491 17.26 1.64 -7.36
N MET A 492 16.49 0.89 -8.15
CA MET A 492 17.07 -0.15 -9.02
C MET A 492 17.87 0.48 -10.16
N ASN A 493 18.91 -0.20 -10.62
CA ASN A 493 19.75 0.24 -11.73
C ASN A 493 19.71 -0.79 -12.87
N GLY A 494 18.90 -0.49 -13.90
CA GLY A 494 18.72 -1.35 -15.07
C GLY A 494 19.88 -1.31 -16.08
N GLU A 495 20.80 -0.36 -15.96
CA GLU A 495 21.96 -0.20 -16.85
C GLU A 495 23.18 -0.96 -16.33
N THR A 496 23.21 -1.28 -15.03
CA THR A 496 24.35 -2.00 -14.46
C THR A 496 24.41 -3.40 -15.05
N SER A 497 25.57 -3.71 -15.63
CA SER A 497 25.89 -5.04 -16.14
C SER A 497 26.84 -5.76 -15.19
N ASN A 498 26.69 -7.07 -15.12
CA ASN A 498 27.73 -7.95 -14.60
C ASN A 498 28.13 -8.90 -15.73
N GLY A 499 29.28 -8.64 -16.35
CA GLY A 499 29.72 -9.39 -17.53
C GLY A 499 28.79 -9.17 -18.73
N SER A 500 28.19 -10.25 -19.24
CA SER A 500 27.37 -10.25 -20.46
C SER A 500 25.88 -10.00 -20.23
N ALA A 501 25.39 -10.03 -18.99
CA ALA A 501 23.98 -9.76 -18.67
C ALA A 501 23.81 -8.38 -18.03
N SER A 502 22.84 -7.62 -18.55
CA SER A 502 22.38 -6.35 -17.98
C SER A 502 21.00 -6.51 -17.35
N GLY A 503 20.78 -5.81 -16.25
CA GLY A 503 19.52 -5.80 -15.53
C GLY A 503 19.61 -6.37 -14.12
N GLN A 504 18.69 -5.91 -13.28
CA GLN A 504 18.57 -6.29 -11.87
C GLN A 504 17.22 -6.90 -11.59
N MET A 505 17.22 -7.94 -10.77
CA MET A 505 16.02 -8.58 -10.22
C MET A 505 16.04 -8.44 -8.70
N LEU A 506 14.94 -7.93 -8.15
CA LEU A 506 14.73 -7.83 -6.70
C LEU A 506 13.46 -8.63 -6.32
N VAL A 507 13.49 -9.28 -5.16
CA VAL A 507 12.34 -10.00 -4.59
C VAL A 507 12.05 -9.44 -3.21
N LEU A 508 10.89 -8.82 -3.05
CA LEU A 508 10.42 -8.29 -1.77
C LEU A 508 9.62 -9.38 -1.08
N ASN A 509 9.99 -9.74 0.15
CA ASN A 509 9.35 -10.82 0.89
C ASN A 509 8.75 -10.31 2.21
N GLN A 510 7.42 -10.27 2.28
CA GLN A 510 6.71 -9.79 3.47
C GLN A 510 7.06 -10.57 4.76
N ASP A 511 7.44 -11.86 4.65
CA ASP A 511 7.64 -12.73 5.81
C ASP A 511 8.96 -12.44 6.53
N ARG A 512 9.82 -11.60 5.94
CA ARG A 512 11.10 -11.17 6.51
C ARG A 512 11.02 -9.80 7.20
N GLY A 513 9.81 -9.26 7.39
CA GLY A 513 9.57 -7.93 7.96
C GLY A 513 9.87 -6.81 6.97
N GLY A 514 9.72 -5.55 7.41
CA GLY A 514 10.10 -4.38 6.62
C GLY A 514 11.61 -4.11 6.60
N GLY A 515 12.02 -3.05 5.92
CA GLY A 515 13.43 -2.64 5.80
C GLY A 515 14.21 -3.36 4.68
N ILE A 516 15.52 -3.14 4.60
CA ILE A 516 16.32 -3.68 3.48
C ILE A 516 16.55 -5.21 3.56
N ARG A 517 16.38 -5.82 4.73
CA ARG A 517 16.77 -7.22 5.01
C ARG A 517 15.86 -8.26 4.37
N GLY A 518 14.62 -7.90 4.08
CA GLY A 518 13.67 -8.78 3.38
C GLY A 518 13.72 -8.65 1.85
N ILE A 519 14.72 -7.95 1.31
CA ILE A 519 14.93 -7.78 -0.13
C ILE A 519 16.06 -8.71 -0.58
N ASP A 520 15.73 -9.71 -1.39
CA ASP A 520 16.73 -10.50 -2.11
C ASP A 520 17.01 -9.81 -3.46
N ALA A 521 18.28 -9.58 -3.81
CA ALA A 521 18.66 -8.88 -5.04
C ALA A 521 19.72 -9.65 -5.82
N CYS A 522 19.60 -9.69 -7.14
CA CYS A 522 20.60 -10.27 -8.04
C CYS A 522 20.60 -9.60 -9.41
N PHE A 523 21.68 -9.78 -10.16
CA PHE A 523 21.73 -9.49 -11.59
C PHE A 523 21.03 -10.58 -12.39
N TYR A 524 20.67 -10.29 -13.64
CA TYR A 524 20.03 -11.27 -14.52
C TYR A 524 20.87 -12.53 -14.79
N ASP A 525 22.20 -12.49 -14.63
CA ASP A 525 23.07 -13.68 -14.69
C ASP A 525 23.06 -14.54 -13.40
N GLY A 526 22.37 -14.10 -12.36
CA GLY A 526 22.25 -14.80 -11.08
C GLY A 526 23.26 -14.35 -10.01
N LYS A 527 24.18 -13.43 -10.31
CA LYS A 527 25.09 -12.91 -9.28
C LYS A 527 24.32 -12.09 -8.25
N VAL A 528 24.47 -12.46 -6.98
CA VAL A 528 23.82 -11.80 -5.84
C VAL A 528 24.33 -10.37 -5.68
N ILE A 529 23.39 -9.46 -5.39
CA ILE A 529 23.65 -8.07 -5.00
C ILE A 529 23.41 -7.96 -3.50
N HIS A 530 24.42 -7.52 -2.75
CA HIS A 530 24.28 -7.27 -1.32
C HIS A 530 23.86 -5.83 -1.09
N LEU A 531 22.61 -5.62 -0.68
CA LEU A 531 22.10 -4.31 -0.29
C LEU A 531 22.59 -3.95 1.11
N THR A 532 23.10 -2.72 1.26
CA THR A 532 23.49 -2.12 2.55
C THR A 532 22.63 -0.90 2.84
N ASP A 533 22.69 -0.38 4.07
CA ASP A 533 21.95 0.83 4.45
C ASP A 533 22.35 2.05 3.59
N ASP A 534 23.56 2.06 3.00
CA ASP A 534 24.03 3.11 2.09
C ASP A 534 23.26 3.18 0.76
N ALA A 535 22.52 2.13 0.41
CA ALA A 535 21.66 2.13 -0.77
C ALA A 535 20.36 2.92 -0.57
N VAL A 536 20.00 3.24 0.68
CA VAL A 536 18.78 3.97 1.04
C VAL A 536 18.98 5.46 0.80
N GLN A 537 18.11 6.03 -0.02
CA GLN A 537 18.05 7.45 -0.36
C GLN A 537 16.81 8.08 0.27
N LEU A 538 16.83 9.41 0.41
CA LEU A 538 15.70 10.20 0.88
C LEU A 538 15.12 11.01 -0.28
N ALA A 539 13.80 10.95 -0.46
CA ALA A 539 13.09 11.77 -1.42
C ALA A 539 13.12 13.24 -0.98
N GLU A 540 13.51 14.11 -1.90
CA GLU A 540 13.46 15.58 -1.72
C GLU A 540 12.12 16.18 -2.13
N ILE A 541 11.11 15.33 -2.36
CA ILE A 541 9.78 15.71 -2.80
C ILE A 541 8.72 15.17 -1.86
N THR A 542 7.68 15.96 -1.61
CA THR A 542 6.55 15.60 -0.75
C THR A 542 5.26 15.43 -1.55
N THR A 543 4.22 14.87 -0.94
CA THR A 543 2.89 14.81 -1.56
C THR A 543 2.30 16.21 -1.79
N ARG A 544 2.72 17.22 -1.03
CA ARG A 544 2.30 18.63 -1.21
C ARG A 544 2.81 19.22 -2.52
N ASP A 545 4.04 18.88 -2.92
CA ASP A 545 4.68 19.46 -4.11
C ASP A 545 4.04 18.96 -5.42
N ILE A 546 3.52 17.73 -5.41
CA ILE A 546 2.93 17.04 -6.57
C ILE A 546 1.39 17.05 -6.57
N ASP A 547 0.77 17.76 -5.63
CA ASP A 547 -0.68 17.88 -5.58
C ASP A 547 -1.17 18.89 -6.63
N ARG A 548 -2.26 18.56 -7.33
CA ARG A 548 -2.86 19.46 -8.34
C ARG A 548 -3.61 20.64 -7.70
N SER A 549 -3.88 20.60 -6.39
CA SER A 549 -4.68 21.57 -5.65
C SER A 549 -6.07 21.74 -6.28
N SER A 550 -6.61 22.96 -6.32
CA SER A 550 -7.91 23.23 -6.94
C SER A 550 -7.84 23.43 -8.46
N TYR A 551 -6.68 23.23 -9.09
CA TYR A 551 -6.54 23.43 -10.53
C TYR A 551 -7.19 22.27 -11.31
N PRO A 552 -7.86 22.55 -12.44
CA PRO A 552 -8.42 21.50 -13.30
C PRO A 552 -7.32 20.63 -13.95
N HIS A 553 -6.15 21.18 -14.25
CA HIS A 553 -5.02 20.43 -14.84
C HIS A 553 -3.68 20.96 -14.32
N PHE A 554 -2.67 20.10 -14.23
CA PHE A 554 -1.30 20.45 -13.79
C PHE A 554 -0.69 21.59 -14.61
N PHE A 555 -0.95 21.62 -15.92
CA PHE A 555 -0.43 22.67 -16.80
C PHE A 555 -0.86 24.08 -16.35
N LEU A 556 -2.12 24.25 -15.90
CA LEU A 556 -2.60 25.54 -15.41
C LEU A 556 -1.97 25.90 -14.06
N LYS A 557 -1.76 24.91 -13.17
CA LYS A 557 -1.04 25.09 -11.91
C LYS A 557 0.38 25.59 -12.16
N GLU A 558 1.13 24.87 -13.00
CA GLU A 558 2.54 25.17 -13.28
C GLU A 558 2.74 26.54 -13.96
N ILE A 559 1.86 26.94 -14.87
CA ILE A 559 1.87 28.30 -15.43
C ILE A 559 1.62 29.34 -14.35
N SER A 560 0.60 29.12 -13.50
CA SER A 560 0.21 30.06 -12.45
C SER A 560 1.30 30.22 -11.38
N GLU A 561 2.01 29.13 -11.06
CA GLU A 561 3.06 29.10 -10.04
C GLU A 561 4.46 29.48 -10.59
N SER A 562 4.59 29.72 -11.89
CA SER A 562 5.88 30.01 -12.55
C SER A 562 6.68 31.15 -11.89
N SER A 563 5.99 32.23 -11.48
CA SER A 563 6.63 33.37 -10.78
C SER A 563 7.24 32.96 -9.43
N LEU A 564 6.55 32.09 -8.67
CA LEU A 564 7.02 31.56 -7.40
C LEU A 564 8.21 30.61 -7.62
N SER A 565 8.15 29.78 -8.67
CA SER A 565 9.24 28.88 -9.04
C SER A 565 10.52 29.64 -9.42
N ILE A 566 10.42 30.72 -10.20
CA ILE A 566 11.56 31.59 -10.50
C ILE A 566 12.13 32.19 -9.21
N LYS A 567 11.28 32.74 -8.33
CA LYS A 567 11.72 33.32 -7.04
C LYS A 567 12.41 32.31 -6.12
N ARG A 568 12.05 31.02 -6.19
CA ARG A 568 12.71 29.94 -5.44
C ARG A 568 14.04 29.49 -6.06
N THR A 569 14.20 29.71 -7.36
CA THR A 569 15.38 29.24 -8.13
C THR A 569 16.52 30.25 -8.09
N LEU A 570 16.17 31.55 -8.12
CA LEU A 570 17.09 32.67 -7.86
C LEU A 570 17.43 32.75 -6.37
#